data_AF-A0A2U2RN03-F1
#
_entry.id   AF-A0A2U2RN03-F1
#
_cell.length_a   1.000
_cell.length_b   1.000
_cell.length_c   1.000
_cell.angle_alpha   90.00
_cell.angle_beta   90.00
_cell.angle_gamma   90.00
#
_symmetry.space_group_name_H-M   'P 1'
#
loop_
_entity.id
_entity.type
_entity.pdbx_description
1 polymer ?
#
loop_
_entity_poly.entity_id
_entity_poly.type
_entity_poly.pdbx_seq_one_letter_code
_entity_poly.pdbx_strand_id
1 'polypeptide(L)'
;MPIASWRRWSTRRGITFVSSVPVTASVHSLGSGLASSSDFSSSITRRMSASSSTSACGSCPARQAEYSSSRRARERSSAPSEGPERSDDPRARGVMPSACRTPGPTASTCAPRAPAETADQVHPGLGPIMWISPSVRARRCTRAAPSPLAARPPWRAAPPLPRRSAPMVKTPARPTVATIARDLGVSSATVSYALNDKPGVSPAMRERVLDHARTVGWVPNFGARALRRGRTGNVGLVLVRDPEEVSREPFYAAVTAGIESATSARGFELLLRFVEGGIEEELRVFRTWAEQRRVDGVVLLDLTRDDPRPQALDSLRLPFSILGEYQGPERYVKVASAEQGDADLLIEHLGDCGYDGILQLTGPIEYGHEHRRRELMAELTARAGMRHASAEALYTIDGGRHAMRSLLPADPGRWAVLASSDLIAVGALRELRAEGVAIPTEMGVVSWDDSLIAEVTSPSLTALARRPFEKGQRAGELLARMIEASVASGTVSHTETSTLVQRESTARR
;
A
#
# COMPACT_ATOMS: atom_id res chain seq x y z
N MET A 1 -16.58 21.47 29.03
CA MET A 1 -18.01 21.18 28.74
C MET A 1 -18.88 22.00 29.68
N PRO A 2 -20.15 22.28 29.35
CA PRO A 2 -20.81 22.33 28.02
C PRO A 2 -21.03 23.82 27.61
N ILE A 3 -21.18 24.23 26.34
CA ILE A 3 -22.21 23.91 25.33
C ILE A 3 -23.65 24.18 25.82
N ALA A 4 -24.19 25.37 25.51
CA ALA A 4 -25.63 25.60 25.40
C ALA A 4 -25.94 26.86 24.54
N SER A 5 -27.04 26.78 23.79
CA SER A 5 -27.85 27.88 23.23
C SER A 5 -27.17 29.12 22.59
N TRP A 6 -27.37 29.28 21.28
CA TRP A 6 -28.00 30.49 20.73
C TRP A 6 -29.05 30.08 19.69
N ARG A 7 -30.19 30.79 19.66
CA ARG A 7 -31.29 30.60 18.69
C ARG A 7 -31.70 31.96 18.15
N ARG A 8 -32.12 31.99 16.87
CA ARG A 8 -32.82 33.09 16.19
C ARG A 8 -32.16 34.47 16.24
N TRP A 9 -31.64 34.89 15.08
CA TRP A 9 -32.14 36.13 14.48
C TRP A 9 -33.06 35.76 13.31
N SER A 10 -34.04 36.62 13.00
CA SER A 10 -35.05 36.31 11.98
C SER A 10 -35.38 37.51 11.10
N THR A 11 -35.30 37.26 9.79
CA THR A 11 -36.11 37.86 8.70
C THR A 11 -36.06 39.37 8.47
N ARG A 12 -35.69 39.77 7.24
CA ARG A 12 -36.67 40.07 6.17
C ARG A 12 -35.96 40.31 4.82
N ARG A 13 -36.74 40.20 3.73
CA ARG A 13 -36.32 40.20 2.31
C ARG A 13 -35.51 38.94 1.93
N GLY A 14 -35.83 38.19 0.88
CA GLY A 14 -36.98 38.31 -0.04
C GLY A 14 -36.62 37.92 -1.46
N ILE A 15 -36.17 36.67 -1.68
CA ILE A 15 -35.80 36.16 -3.00
C ILE A 15 -36.53 34.84 -3.23
N THR A 16 -37.32 34.78 -4.30
CA THR A 16 -38.02 33.57 -4.75
C THR A 16 -37.11 32.82 -5.71
N PHE A 17 -36.58 31.66 -5.31
CA PHE A 17 -35.84 30.81 -6.23
C PHE A 17 -36.81 30.00 -7.11
N VAL A 18 -36.64 30.12 -8.43
CA VAL A 18 -37.42 29.37 -9.43
C VAL A 18 -36.83 27.98 -9.60
N SER A 19 -37.68 26.96 -9.66
CA SER A 19 -37.28 25.57 -9.90
C SER A 19 -36.71 25.40 -11.31
N SER A 20 -35.49 24.86 -11.43
CA SER A 20 -34.90 24.50 -12.72
C SER A 20 -35.50 23.20 -13.27
N VAL A 21 -35.82 23.20 -14.57
CA VAL A 21 -36.40 22.07 -15.31
C VAL A 21 -35.28 21.09 -15.73
N PRO A 22 -35.48 19.76 -15.64
CA PRO A 22 -34.50 18.79 -16.13
C PRO A 22 -34.38 18.79 -17.65
N VAL A 23 -33.15 18.73 -18.18
CA VAL A 23 -32.88 18.66 -19.62
C VAL A 23 -32.93 17.21 -20.10
N THR A 24 -33.93 16.88 -20.91
CA THR A 24 -33.96 15.63 -21.68
C THR A 24 -33.40 15.85 -23.08
N ALA A 25 -32.24 15.27 -23.38
CA ALA A 25 -31.67 15.28 -24.73
C ALA A 25 -32.30 14.16 -25.59
N SER A 26 -33.11 14.54 -26.58
CA SER A 26 -33.71 13.59 -27.53
C SER A 26 -32.73 13.22 -28.64
N VAL A 27 -32.53 11.93 -28.88
CA VAL A 27 -31.81 11.43 -30.05
C VAL A 27 -32.68 11.61 -31.29
N HIS A 28 -32.14 12.22 -32.34
CA HIS A 28 -32.75 12.21 -33.68
C HIS A 28 -32.19 11.05 -34.50
N SER A 29 -33.08 10.18 -34.97
CA SER A 29 -32.79 9.23 -36.04
C SER A 29 -33.12 9.85 -37.39
N LEU A 30 -32.21 9.71 -38.35
CA LEU A 30 -32.48 9.82 -39.78
C LEU A 30 -31.94 8.55 -40.43
N GLY A 31 -32.75 7.93 -41.29
CA GLY A 31 -32.53 6.57 -41.76
C GLY A 31 -32.06 6.46 -43.20
N SER A 32 -31.44 5.31 -43.49
CA SER A 32 -31.58 4.53 -44.73
C SER A 32 -31.66 5.26 -46.07
N GLY A 33 -30.57 5.20 -46.85
CA GLY A 33 -30.57 5.40 -48.31
C GLY A 33 -29.66 4.36 -48.98
N LEU A 34 -30.20 3.60 -49.94
CA LEU A 34 -29.48 2.56 -50.71
C LEU A 34 -29.00 3.12 -52.06
N ALA A 35 -27.77 2.80 -52.47
CA ALA A 35 -27.34 2.83 -53.87
C ALA A 35 -26.09 1.96 -54.09
N SER A 36 -25.86 1.51 -55.33
CA SER A 36 -24.84 0.51 -55.70
C SER A 36 -24.07 0.87 -56.98
N SER A 37 -22.74 0.77 -56.96
CA SER A 37 -21.82 0.73 -58.13
C SER A 37 -20.37 0.61 -57.59
N SER A 38 -19.60 -0.47 -57.77
CA SER A 38 -19.06 -1.12 -58.99
C SER A 38 -17.74 -0.50 -59.52
N ASP A 39 -16.69 -1.32 -59.49
CA ASP A 39 -15.51 -1.38 -60.37
C ASP A 39 -14.61 -0.15 -60.62
N PHE A 40 -13.37 -0.24 -60.12
CA PHE A 40 -12.09 0.00 -60.84
C PHE A 40 -10.95 -0.47 -59.90
N SER A 41 -10.25 -1.60 -60.07
CA SER A 41 -9.52 -2.19 -61.22
C SER A 41 -8.16 -1.53 -61.54
N SER A 42 -7.12 -2.36 -61.64
CA SER A 42 -5.72 -2.10 -62.08
C SER A 42 -4.96 -0.95 -61.38
N SER A 43 -3.85 -1.14 -60.66
CA SER A 43 -2.62 -1.93 -60.92
C SER A 43 -1.68 -1.36 -62.00
N ILE A 44 -0.42 -1.07 -61.60
CA ILE A 44 0.88 -1.27 -62.28
C ILE A 44 1.94 -0.41 -61.53
N THR A 45 2.99 -0.96 -60.89
CA THR A 45 4.32 -1.35 -61.42
C THR A 45 5.06 -0.25 -62.25
N ARG A 46 6.39 -0.19 -62.42
CA ARG A 46 7.45 -1.22 -62.37
C ARG A 46 8.86 -0.58 -62.36
N ARG A 47 9.85 -1.22 -61.68
CA ARG A 47 11.30 -1.29 -62.06
C ARG A 47 12.07 0.06 -62.13
N MET A 48 13.39 0.14 -62.30
CA MET A 48 14.55 -0.79 -62.23
C MET A 48 15.77 0.04 -61.72
N SER A 49 17.00 -0.44 -61.49
CA SER A 49 17.71 -1.71 -61.71
C SER A 49 18.95 -1.71 -60.78
N ALA A 50 19.23 -2.81 -60.07
CA ALA A 50 20.42 -3.67 -60.27
C ALA A 50 21.77 -3.07 -59.78
N SER A 51 22.83 -3.86 -59.53
CA SER A 51 23.09 -5.26 -59.90
C SER A 51 24.02 -6.00 -58.92
N SER A 52 24.03 -7.33 -59.09
CA SER A 52 25.15 -8.28 -58.90
C SER A 52 25.73 -8.57 -57.49
N SER A 53 26.03 -9.83 -57.12
CA SER A 53 25.69 -11.12 -57.77
C SER A 53 26.08 -12.35 -56.92
N THR A 54 25.26 -13.42 -56.98
CA THR A 54 25.61 -14.88 -56.89
C THR A 54 26.37 -15.43 -55.64
N SER A 55 26.11 -16.63 -55.11
CA SER A 55 25.11 -17.72 -55.33
C SER A 55 25.27 -18.76 -54.17
N ALA A 56 24.63 -19.95 -54.07
CA ALA A 56 23.75 -20.74 -54.94
C ALA A 56 22.70 -21.57 -54.16
N CYS A 57 22.83 -22.91 -54.15
CA CYS A 57 21.94 -23.91 -53.54
C CYS A 57 22.49 -24.43 -52.18
N GLY A 58 21.75 -25.17 -51.33
CA GLY A 58 20.34 -25.57 -51.37
C GLY A 58 20.05 -26.82 -50.49
N SER A 59 18.76 -27.18 -50.36
CA SER A 59 18.20 -28.40 -49.72
C SER A 59 18.44 -28.68 -48.21
N CYS A 60 17.33 -28.95 -47.50
CA CYS A 60 17.25 -29.75 -46.26
C CYS A 60 17.14 -31.27 -46.62
N PRO A 61 17.15 -32.28 -45.70
CA PRO A 61 16.73 -32.22 -44.28
C PRO A 61 17.52 -33.02 -43.22
N ALA A 62 17.24 -32.69 -41.95
CA ALA A 62 17.27 -33.46 -40.68
C ALA A 62 17.98 -34.85 -40.54
N ARG A 63 18.77 -35.02 -39.45
CA ARG A 63 18.62 -36.13 -38.47
C ARG A 63 19.45 -35.98 -37.16
N GLN A 64 19.26 -36.96 -36.27
CA GLN A 64 19.67 -37.07 -34.86
C GLN A 64 21.14 -37.52 -34.63
N ALA A 65 21.75 -37.13 -33.51
CA ALA A 65 22.66 -37.89 -32.62
C ALA A 65 23.24 -36.90 -31.57
N GLU A 66 23.05 -37.05 -30.26
CA GLU A 66 23.72 -37.99 -29.36
C GLU A 66 25.26 -37.94 -29.39
N TYR A 67 25.86 -37.51 -28.27
CA TYR A 67 27.26 -37.81 -27.97
C TYR A 67 27.43 -38.14 -26.49
N SER A 68 27.88 -39.35 -26.18
CA SER A 68 28.23 -39.78 -24.83
C SER A 68 29.64 -40.38 -24.83
N SER A 69 30.47 -40.00 -23.85
CA SER A 69 31.85 -40.47 -23.72
C SER A 69 32.06 -41.10 -22.34
N SER A 70 32.21 -42.43 -22.32
CA SER A 70 32.27 -43.22 -21.09
C SER A 70 33.66 -43.77 -20.79
N ARG A 71 34.03 -43.81 -19.50
CA ARG A 71 34.95 -44.76 -18.83
C ARG A 71 34.43 -44.90 -17.39
N ARG A 72 33.97 -46.06 -16.89
CA ARG A 72 34.66 -47.34 -16.59
C ARG A 72 35.76 -47.16 -15.52
N ALA A 73 35.87 -47.96 -14.45
CA ALA A 73 35.22 -49.24 -14.11
C ALA A 73 34.98 -49.38 -12.57
N ARG A 74 34.04 -50.20 -12.06
CA ARG A 74 34.19 -51.60 -11.50
C ARG A 74 35.14 -51.72 -10.28
N GLU A 75 34.88 -52.50 -9.21
CA GLU A 75 33.81 -53.51 -8.96
C GLU A 75 33.61 -53.89 -7.45
N ARG A 76 32.44 -54.46 -7.10
CA ARG A 76 32.12 -55.51 -6.09
C ARG A 76 32.33 -55.35 -4.56
N SER A 77 31.19 -55.46 -3.83
CA SER A 77 30.89 -56.29 -2.60
C SER A 77 31.70 -56.07 -1.29
N SER A 78 31.24 -56.40 -0.07
CA SER A 78 30.21 -57.35 0.43
C SER A 78 29.56 -56.90 1.77
N ALA A 79 28.63 -57.70 2.30
CA ALA A 79 28.14 -57.72 3.71
C ALA A 79 28.06 -59.22 4.17
N PRO A 80 27.71 -59.62 5.43
CA PRO A 80 27.16 -58.86 6.57
C PRO A 80 27.74 -59.30 7.98
N SER A 81 26.89 -59.22 9.04
CA SER A 81 26.81 -59.96 10.32
C SER A 81 27.59 -59.58 11.60
N GLU A 82 26.80 -59.14 12.61
CA GLU A 82 26.78 -59.50 14.05
C GLU A 82 27.79 -58.91 15.06
N GLY A 83 27.38 -58.86 16.34
CA GLY A 83 27.99 -58.10 17.47
C GLY A 83 28.57 -58.99 18.58
N PRO A 84 28.42 -58.71 19.90
CA PRO A 84 27.47 -57.80 20.59
C PRO A 84 28.21 -56.61 21.29
N GLU A 85 27.95 -56.01 22.46
CA GLU A 85 27.21 -56.30 23.73
C GLU A 85 26.73 -54.98 24.44
N ARG A 86 26.19 -55.14 25.67
CA ARG A 86 25.69 -54.18 26.69
C ARG A 86 26.51 -52.92 26.98
N SER A 87 25.97 -51.82 27.54
CA SER A 87 24.58 -51.30 27.77
C SER A 87 24.70 -49.82 28.24
N ASP A 88 23.75 -49.04 28.81
CA ASP A 88 22.40 -49.24 29.37
C ASP A 88 21.59 -47.91 29.43
N ASP A 89 20.35 -47.92 29.94
CA ASP A 89 19.50 -46.74 30.26
C ASP A 89 18.86 -46.92 31.66
N PRO A 90 18.65 -45.86 32.48
CA PRO A 90 17.29 -45.33 32.52
C PRO A 90 17.16 -43.81 32.76
N ARG A 91 16.20 -43.23 32.03
CA ARG A 91 15.61 -41.90 32.28
C ARG A 91 14.93 -41.77 33.66
N ALA A 92 15.02 -40.60 34.28
CA ALA A 92 14.01 -40.10 35.24
C ALA A 92 13.91 -38.56 35.24
N ARG A 93 12.75 -38.01 35.64
CA ARG A 93 12.48 -36.57 35.81
C ARG A 93 12.09 -36.29 37.27
N GLY A 94 12.42 -35.12 37.84
CA GLY A 94 11.88 -34.74 39.15
C GLY A 94 12.21 -33.34 39.69
N VAL A 95 11.16 -32.53 39.87
CA VAL A 95 10.92 -31.59 41.00
C VAL A 95 11.89 -30.41 41.26
N MET A 96 11.42 -29.20 40.89
CA MET A 96 11.24 -27.97 41.72
C MET A 96 12.06 -27.75 43.01
N PRO A 97 12.45 -26.49 43.31
CA PRO A 97 11.60 -25.73 44.26
C PRO A 97 11.33 -24.26 43.89
N SER A 98 10.35 -23.69 44.60
CA SER A 98 9.78 -22.34 44.45
C SER A 98 10.54 -21.23 45.20
N ALA A 99 10.38 -19.97 44.76
CA ALA A 99 10.68 -18.78 45.57
C ALA A 99 9.50 -17.79 45.57
N CYS A 100 9.07 -17.36 46.76
CA CYS A 100 8.07 -16.31 46.96
C CYS A 100 8.58 -15.29 47.99
N ARG A 101 8.54 -13.99 47.65
CA ARG A 101 8.20 -12.87 48.56
C ARG A 101 8.25 -11.51 47.86
N THR A 102 7.35 -10.63 48.28
CA THR A 102 7.27 -9.18 48.05
C THR A 102 6.84 -8.54 49.38
N PRO A 103 6.66 -7.21 49.50
CA PRO A 103 7.56 -6.09 49.20
C PRO A 103 7.80 -5.22 50.47
N GLY A 104 8.57 -4.12 50.38
CA GLY A 104 8.64 -3.14 51.48
C GLY A 104 9.64 -1.99 51.25
N PRO A 105 9.28 -0.70 51.49
CA PRO A 105 10.17 0.45 51.23
C PRO A 105 10.54 1.28 52.48
N THR A 106 11.63 2.04 52.38
CA THR A 106 11.84 3.31 53.10
C THR A 106 12.60 4.30 52.21
N ALA A 107 12.45 5.59 52.51
CA ALA A 107 13.21 6.68 51.90
C ALA A 107 13.57 7.71 52.99
N SER A 108 14.69 8.43 52.83
CA SER A 108 14.75 9.89 53.08
C SER A 108 16.17 10.48 52.92
N THR A 109 16.19 11.71 52.40
CA THR A 109 17.13 12.82 52.69
C THR A 109 18.63 12.55 52.97
N CYS A 110 19.50 13.17 52.17
CA CYS A 110 20.18 14.39 52.62
C CYS A 110 20.86 15.21 51.50
N ALA A 111 20.96 16.52 51.74
CA ALA A 111 21.77 17.54 51.05
C ALA A 111 22.23 18.51 52.19
N PRO A 112 23.31 19.34 52.08
CA PRO A 112 23.45 20.34 51.00
C PRO A 112 24.92 20.83 50.68
N ARG A 113 25.00 21.96 49.95
CA ARG A 113 26.08 22.98 49.83
C ARG A 113 27.23 22.80 48.82
N ALA A 114 27.35 23.82 47.96
CA ALA A 114 28.61 24.35 47.40
C ALA A 114 29.14 25.51 48.29
N PRO A 115 30.31 26.12 47.99
CA PRO A 115 30.28 27.41 47.27
C PRO A 115 31.52 27.77 46.40
N ALA A 116 31.39 28.83 45.57
CA ALA A 116 32.43 29.81 45.12
C ALA A 116 33.66 29.30 44.31
N GLU A 117 34.39 30.04 43.45
CA GLU A 117 34.29 31.36 42.72
C GLU A 117 35.38 31.34 41.59
N THR A 118 35.71 32.33 40.72
CA THR A 118 35.46 33.79 40.53
C THR A 118 35.36 34.10 39.00
N ALA A 119 34.90 35.25 38.48
CA ALA A 119 35.57 36.54 38.15
C ALA A 119 36.92 36.47 37.37
N ASP A 120 37.26 37.32 36.38
CA ASP A 120 36.56 38.47 35.75
C ASP A 120 37.19 38.83 34.37
N GLN A 121 36.61 39.79 33.60
CA GLN A 121 37.23 40.76 32.63
C GLN A 121 36.16 41.31 31.64
N VAL A 122 36.22 42.62 31.31
CA VAL A 122 35.14 43.38 30.62
C VAL A 122 35.70 44.48 29.69
N HIS A 123 34.88 44.92 28.70
CA HIS A 123 34.89 46.18 27.91
C HIS A 123 35.27 46.09 26.42
N PRO A 124 34.78 47.01 25.55
CA PRO A 124 33.39 47.52 25.49
C PRO A 124 32.83 47.74 24.06
N GLY A 125 31.51 47.95 23.96
CA GLY A 125 30.95 48.99 23.08
C GLY A 125 30.32 48.58 21.75
N LEU A 126 29.00 48.37 21.76
CA LEU A 126 28.01 49.05 20.91
C LEU A 126 26.59 48.79 21.47
N GLY A 127 25.71 49.79 21.45
CA GLY A 127 24.45 49.77 22.22
C GLY A 127 23.24 49.18 21.47
N PRO A 128 22.37 48.37 22.12
CA PRO A 128 21.17 47.81 21.50
C PRO A 128 19.94 48.74 21.57
N ILE A 129 18.97 48.46 20.70
CA ILE A 129 17.75 49.26 20.48
C ILE A 129 16.70 49.04 21.59
N MET A 130 16.00 50.10 21.96
CA MET A 130 15.02 50.14 23.05
C MET A 130 13.71 49.41 22.70
N TRP A 131 13.47 48.25 23.32
CA TRP A 131 12.15 47.58 23.35
C TRP A 131 11.45 47.82 24.69
N ILE A 132 10.23 48.35 24.64
CA ILE A 132 9.43 48.69 25.83
C ILE A 132 8.49 47.52 26.18
N SER A 133 8.81 46.79 27.25
CA SER A 133 7.94 45.78 27.85
C SER A 133 7.26 46.31 29.12
N PRO A 134 5.92 46.28 29.24
CA PRO A 134 5.20 46.83 30.39
C PRO A 134 5.35 45.95 31.65
N SER A 135 5.79 46.54 32.76
CA SER A 135 6.03 45.83 34.01
C SER A 135 4.80 45.84 34.94
N VAL A 136 4.10 44.70 35.03
CA VAL A 136 2.98 44.52 35.97
C VAL A 136 3.49 43.93 37.29
N ARG A 137 3.44 44.74 38.37
CA ARG A 137 3.81 44.27 39.73
C ARG A 137 2.81 43.25 40.26
N ALA A 138 3.23 41.99 40.40
CA ALA A 138 2.47 40.98 41.12
C ALA A 138 2.36 41.34 42.62
N ARG A 139 1.17 41.72 43.07
CA ARG A 139 0.86 41.90 44.51
C ARG A 139 0.48 40.56 45.12
N ARG A 140 1.13 40.16 46.22
CA ARG A 140 0.71 38.99 47.01
C ARG A 140 -0.59 39.31 47.75
N CYS A 141 -1.71 38.75 47.30
CA CYS A 141 -2.94 38.73 48.11
C CYS A 141 -2.84 37.61 49.17
N THR A 142 -2.84 37.98 50.44
CA THR A 142 -3.00 37.04 51.56
C THR A 142 -4.42 36.47 51.55
N ARG A 143 -4.55 35.15 51.42
CA ARG A 143 -5.84 34.47 51.31
C ARG A 143 -6.35 34.12 52.72
N ALA A 144 -7.34 34.88 53.21
CA ALA A 144 -7.97 34.58 54.49
C ALA A 144 -8.67 33.20 54.47
N ALA A 145 -8.65 32.51 55.60
CA ALA A 145 -9.28 31.19 55.74
C ALA A 145 -10.80 31.31 55.92
N PRO A 146 -11.63 30.49 55.23
CA PRO A 146 -13.07 30.44 55.46
C PRO A 146 -13.42 29.63 56.72
N SER A 147 -14.44 30.06 57.45
CA SER A 147 -14.99 29.33 58.60
C SER A 147 -15.59 27.97 58.23
N PRO A 148 -15.62 27.00 59.17
CA PRO A 148 -16.22 25.68 58.93
C PRO A 148 -17.75 25.78 58.80
N LEU A 149 -18.26 25.60 57.59
CA LEU A 149 -19.70 25.38 57.34
C LEU A 149 -20.08 23.95 57.76
N ALA A 150 -21.19 23.81 58.48
CA ALA A 150 -21.62 22.56 59.08
C ALA A 150 -21.87 21.44 58.03
N ALA A 151 -21.46 20.22 58.36
CA ALA A 151 -21.66 19.06 57.53
C ALA A 151 -23.16 18.75 57.37
N ARG A 152 -23.66 18.75 56.13
CA ARG A 152 -25.01 18.28 55.81
C ARG A 152 -25.03 16.74 55.91
N PRO A 153 -26.08 16.12 56.46
CA PRO A 153 -26.13 14.67 56.63
C PRO A 153 -26.11 13.95 55.28
N PRO A 154 -25.53 12.74 55.19
CA PRO A 154 -25.56 11.95 53.97
C PRO A 154 -27.01 11.58 53.64
N TRP A 155 -27.49 12.07 52.50
CA TRP A 155 -28.75 11.63 51.93
C TRP A 155 -28.63 10.13 51.62
N ARG A 156 -29.52 9.31 52.19
CA ARG A 156 -29.62 7.91 51.77
C ARG A 156 -30.05 7.91 50.32
N ALA A 157 -29.22 7.35 49.43
CA ALA A 157 -29.62 7.12 48.05
C ALA A 157 -30.86 6.22 48.05
N ALA A 158 -31.97 6.71 47.50
CA ALA A 158 -33.12 5.87 47.24
C ALA A 158 -32.68 4.75 46.27
N PRO A 159 -33.13 3.50 46.47
CA PRO A 159 -32.79 2.42 45.55
C PRO A 159 -33.26 2.80 44.14
N PRO A 160 -32.46 2.55 43.09
CA PRO A 160 -32.84 2.90 41.74
C PRO A 160 -34.14 2.19 41.37
N LEU A 161 -35.15 2.96 40.97
CA LEU A 161 -36.41 2.41 40.47
C LEU A 161 -36.10 1.36 39.40
N PRO A 162 -36.77 0.19 39.41
CA PRO A 162 -36.53 -0.84 38.41
C PRO A 162 -36.76 -0.26 37.04
N ARG A 163 -35.70 -0.19 36.22
CA ARG A 163 -35.78 0.28 34.84
C ARG A 163 -36.70 -0.66 34.08
N ARG A 164 -37.99 -0.30 33.96
CA ARG A 164 -38.89 -0.88 32.96
C ARG A 164 -38.17 -0.77 31.62
N SER A 165 -37.75 -1.92 31.09
CA SER A 165 -37.17 -2.01 29.76
C SER A 165 -38.18 -1.38 28.79
N ALA A 166 -37.83 -0.25 28.18
CA ALA A 166 -38.58 0.23 27.03
C ALA A 166 -38.58 -0.93 26.02
N PRO A 167 -39.75 -1.35 25.50
CA PRO A 167 -39.79 -2.48 24.58
C PRO A 167 -38.87 -2.17 23.41
N MET A 168 -37.89 -3.04 23.15
CA MET A 168 -36.98 -2.86 22.03
C MET A 168 -37.82 -2.70 20.77
N VAL A 169 -37.68 -1.54 20.11
CA VAL A 169 -38.32 -1.29 18.82
C VAL A 169 -37.80 -2.38 17.90
N LYS A 170 -38.67 -3.34 17.54
CA LYS A 170 -38.31 -4.40 16.61
C LYS A 170 -38.02 -3.73 15.28
N THR A 171 -36.72 -3.63 14.94
CA THR A 171 -36.27 -3.19 13.62
C THR A 171 -37.09 -3.93 12.56
N PRO A 172 -37.74 -3.24 11.62
CA PRO A 172 -38.59 -3.90 10.63
C PRO A 172 -37.77 -4.98 9.92
N ALA A 173 -38.31 -6.20 9.91
CA ALA A 173 -37.59 -7.36 9.43
C ALA A 173 -37.21 -7.13 7.95
N ARG A 174 -35.90 -7.16 7.65
CA ARG A 174 -35.39 -6.95 6.29
C ARG A 174 -36.14 -7.89 5.33
N PRO A 175 -36.62 -7.40 4.17
CA PRO A 175 -37.29 -8.25 3.19
C PRO A 175 -36.44 -9.47 2.85
N THR A 176 -37.08 -10.61 2.67
CA THR A 176 -36.42 -11.87 2.30
C THR A 176 -36.99 -12.40 0.99
N VAL A 177 -36.31 -13.37 0.39
CA VAL A 177 -36.85 -14.13 -0.77
C VAL A 177 -38.21 -14.74 -0.44
N ALA A 178 -38.41 -15.22 0.80
CA ALA A 178 -39.68 -15.74 1.29
C ALA A 178 -40.74 -14.66 1.59
N THR A 179 -40.33 -13.39 1.73
CA THR A 179 -41.26 -12.24 1.78
C THR A 179 -41.78 -11.97 0.37
N ILE A 180 -40.89 -11.71 -0.60
CA ILE A 180 -41.26 -11.46 -2.00
C ILE A 180 -42.12 -12.61 -2.57
N ALA A 181 -41.75 -13.86 -2.28
CA ALA A 181 -42.49 -15.04 -2.73
C ALA A 181 -43.95 -15.04 -2.22
N ARG A 182 -44.14 -14.72 -0.94
CA ARG A 182 -45.47 -14.60 -0.32
C ARG A 182 -46.27 -13.45 -0.91
N ASP A 183 -45.66 -12.27 -1.02
CA ASP A 183 -46.32 -11.05 -1.49
C ASP A 183 -46.78 -11.17 -2.95
N LEU A 184 -46.05 -11.92 -3.79
CA LEU A 184 -46.37 -12.16 -5.19
C LEU A 184 -47.16 -13.44 -5.46
N GLY A 185 -47.39 -14.29 -4.45
CA GLY A 185 -48.12 -15.56 -4.59
C GLY A 185 -47.36 -16.63 -5.39
N VAL A 186 -46.03 -16.65 -5.32
CA VAL A 186 -45.16 -17.57 -6.08
C VAL A 186 -44.18 -18.33 -5.18
N SER A 187 -43.49 -19.34 -5.71
CA SER A 187 -42.52 -20.10 -4.91
C SER A 187 -41.22 -19.31 -4.67
N SER A 188 -40.56 -19.57 -3.53
CA SER A 188 -39.20 -19.05 -3.26
C SER A 188 -38.17 -19.47 -4.32
N ALA A 189 -38.39 -20.60 -5.01
CA ALA A 189 -37.55 -21.03 -6.13
C ALA A 189 -37.77 -20.12 -7.35
N THR A 190 -39.03 -19.80 -7.70
CA THR A 190 -39.40 -18.85 -8.77
C THR A 190 -38.75 -17.49 -8.52
N VAL A 191 -38.83 -16.97 -7.29
CA VAL A 191 -38.17 -15.70 -6.90
C VAL A 191 -36.65 -15.82 -6.98
N SER A 192 -36.06 -16.92 -6.51
CA SER A 192 -34.60 -17.13 -6.63
C SER A 192 -34.14 -17.19 -8.09
N TYR A 193 -34.92 -17.81 -8.98
CA TYR A 193 -34.58 -17.94 -10.39
C TYR A 193 -34.77 -16.61 -11.14
N ALA A 194 -35.81 -15.84 -10.79
CA ALA A 194 -36.00 -14.47 -11.26
C ALA A 194 -34.80 -13.58 -10.90
N LEU A 195 -34.41 -13.54 -9.61
CA LEU A 195 -33.37 -12.66 -9.05
C LEU A 195 -31.91 -13.10 -9.32
N ASN A 196 -31.68 -14.29 -9.89
CA ASN A 196 -30.34 -14.80 -10.25
C ASN A 196 -30.24 -15.12 -11.75
N ASP A 197 -31.08 -14.47 -12.56
CA ASP A 197 -31.23 -14.64 -14.03
C ASP A 197 -31.17 -16.09 -14.55
N LYS A 198 -31.83 -17.02 -13.85
CA LYS A 198 -31.89 -18.43 -14.26
C LYS A 198 -33.03 -18.70 -15.24
N PRO A 199 -32.87 -19.65 -16.19
CA PRO A 199 -33.97 -20.15 -17.02
C PRO A 199 -35.04 -20.85 -16.17
N GLY A 200 -36.26 -20.99 -16.71
CA GLY A 200 -37.39 -21.58 -16.00
C GLY A 200 -38.35 -20.57 -15.34
N VAL A 201 -38.21 -19.28 -15.63
CA VAL A 201 -39.17 -18.21 -15.27
C VAL A 201 -39.45 -17.39 -16.52
N SER A 202 -40.71 -17.04 -16.78
CA SER A 202 -41.08 -16.22 -17.94
C SER A 202 -40.59 -14.76 -17.78
N PRO A 203 -40.31 -14.03 -18.88
CA PRO A 203 -39.83 -12.64 -18.81
C PRO A 203 -40.71 -11.73 -17.94
N ALA A 204 -42.03 -11.76 -18.15
CA ALA A 204 -42.99 -10.97 -17.36
C ALA A 204 -43.01 -11.34 -15.86
N MET A 205 -42.74 -12.60 -15.50
CA MET A 205 -42.62 -13.00 -14.09
C MET A 205 -41.26 -12.59 -13.50
N ARG A 206 -40.18 -12.60 -14.30
CA ARG A 206 -38.87 -12.08 -13.89
C ARG A 206 -38.96 -10.58 -13.58
N GLU A 207 -39.55 -9.82 -14.50
CA GLU A 207 -39.79 -8.38 -14.38
C GLU A 207 -40.62 -8.04 -13.13
N ARG A 208 -41.79 -8.66 -12.97
CA ARG A 208 -42.66 -8.48 -11.79
C ARG A 208 -41.96 -8.78 -10.46
N VAL A 209 -41.06 -9.77 -10.42
CA VAL A 209 -40.23 -10.05 -9.22
C VAL A 209 -39.16 -8.98 -9.01
N LEU A 210 -38.51 -8.49 -10.06
CA LEU A 210 -37.49 -7.44 -9.99
C LEU A 210 -38.08 -6.08 -9.59
N ASP A 211 -39.28 -5.74 -10.06
CA ASP A 211 -40.02 -4.55 -9.62
C ASP A 211 -40.40 -4.66 -8.15
N HIS A 212 -41.05 -5.76 -7.73
CA HIS A 212 -41.45 -5.91 -6.33
C HIS A 212 -40.25 -5.93 -5.38
N ALA A 213 -39.15 -6.58 -5.75
CA ALA A 213 -37.90 -6.57 -4.99
C ALA A 213 -37.35 -5.14 -4.81
N ARG A 214 -37.38 -4.30 -5.87
CA ARG A 214 -37.06 -2.87 -5.78
C ARG A 214 -38.03 -2.13 -4.84
N THR A 215 -39.33 -2.31 -5.03
CA THR A 215 -40.40 -1.64 -4.26
C THR A 215 -40.32 -1.92 -2.76
N VAL A 216 -40.04 -3.16 -2.33
CA VAL A 216 -39.91 -3.48 -0.90
C VAL A 216 -38.53 -3.14 -0.30
N GLY A 217 -37.57 -2.68 -1.11
CA GLY A 217 -36.19 -2.45 -0.67
C GLY A 217 -35.43 -3.74 -0.36
N TRP A 218 -35.70 -4.83 -1.11
CA TRP A 218 -34.96 -6.08 -0.97
C TRP A 218 -33.54 -5.93 -1.53
N VAL A 219 -32.54 -6.16 -0.69
CA VAL A 219 -31.14 -6.32 -1.09
C VAL A 219 -30.71 -7.78 -0.93
N PRO A 220 -29.92 -8.34 -1.86
CA PRO A 220 -29.42 -9.70 -1.73
C PRO A 220 -28.55 -9.86 -0.47
N ASN A 221 -28.91 -10.78 0.42
CA ASN A 221 -28.10 -11.09 1.59
C ASN A 221 -26.75 -11.70 1.17
N PHE A 222 -25.65 -10.96 1.34
CA PHE A 222 -24.30 -11.39 1.01
C PHE A 222 -23.90 -12.69 1.72
N GLY A 223 -24.21 -12.87 3.01
CA GLY A 223 -23.91 -14.11 3.72
C GLY A 223 -24.65 -15.32 3.14
N ALA A 224 -25.90 -15.15 2.68
CA ALA A 224 -26.64 -16.20 1.99
C ALA A 224 -26.10 -16.48 0.58
N ARG A 225 -25.57 -15.46 -0.13
CA ARG A 225 -24.84 -15.66 -1.39
C ARG A 225 -23.51 -16.37 -1.16
N ALA A 226 -22.80 -16.06 -0.08
CA ALA A 226 -21.51 -16.65 0.25
C ALA A 226 -21.64 -18.15 0.59
N LEU A 227 -22.61 -18.51 1.43
CA LEU A 227 -22.96 -19.91 1.70
C LEU A 227 -23.34 -20.68 0.42
N ARG A 228 -23.98 -20.02 -0.56
CA ARG A 228 -24.37 -20.64 -1.85
C ARG A 228 -23.22 -20.74 -2.86
N ARG A 229 -22.25 -19.81 -2.83
CA ARG A 229 -21.12 -19.74 -3.77
C ARG A 229 -19.82 -20.36 -3.23
N GLY A 230 -19.75 -20.65 -1.94
CA GLY A 230 -18.53 -21.08 -1.25
C GLY A 230 -17.47 -19.97 -1.08
N ARG A 231 -17.79 -18.73 -1.48
CA ARG A 231 -16.92 -17.55 -1.56
C ARG A 231 -17.50 -16.38 -0.77
N THR A 232 -16.65 -15.69 -0.03
CA THR A 232 -16.97 -14.53 0.82
C THR A 232 -17.41 -13.31 0.02
N GLY A 233 -16.80 -13.10 -1.17
CA GLY A 233 -16.95 -11.89 -1.96
C GLY A 233 -16.04 -10.75 -1.51
N ASN A 234 -14.99 -11.00 -0.72
CA ASN A 234 -14.03 -9.97 -0.29
C ASN A 234 -12.59 -10.35 -0.67
N VAL A 235 -11.77 -9.36 -1.01
CA VAL A 235 -10.30 -9.45 -1.08
C VAL A 235 -9.72 -8.73 0.13
N GLY A 236 -8.67 -9.28 0.73
CA GLY A 236 -7.98 -8.65 1.87
C GLY A 236 -6.74 -7.86 1.48
N LEU A 237 -6.49 -6.76 2.18
CA LEU A 237 -5.22 -6.04 2.18
C LEU A 237 -4.84 -5.70 3.62
N VAL A 238 -3.64 -6.07 4.04
CA VAL A 238 -3.07 -5.69 5.34
C VAL A 238 -1.87 -4.80 5.13
N LEU A 239 -1.76 -3.71 5.91
CA LEU A 239 -0.63 -2.80 5.89
C LEU A 239 0.00 -2.75 7.29
N VAL A 240 1.29 -3.08 7.38
CA VAL A 240 2.08 -3.09 8.63
C VAL A 240 2.71 -1.72 8.85
N ARG A 241 1.87 -0.70 9.02
CA ARG A 241 2.25 0.71 9.12
C ARG A 241 1.24 1.50 9.95
N ASP A 242 1.69 2.61 10.51
CA ASP A 242 0.81 3.63 11.08
C ASP A 242 -0.14 4.18 9.98
N PRO A 243 -1.47 4.24 10.22
CA PRO A 243 -2.41 4.81 9.27
C PRO A 243 -2.09 6.27 8.87
N GLU A 244 -1.46 7.04 9.75
CA GLU A 244 -1.05 8.43 9.51
C GLU A 244 0.14 8.52 8.54
N GLU A 245 1.08 7.57 8.59
CA GLU A 245 2.14 7.42 7.57
C GLU A 245 1.56 7.02 6.22
N VAL A 246 0.68 6.01 6.19
CA VAL A 246 0.00 5.56 4.97
C VAL A 246 -0.85 6.67 4.34
N SER A 247 -1.39 7.60 5.15
CA SER A 247 -2.13 8.76 4.64
C SER A 247 -1.24 9.82 3.97
N ARG A 248 0.08 9.77 4.19
CA ARG A 248 1.05 10.76 3.67
C ARG A 248 1.84 10.28 2.46
N GLU A 249 2.15 8.99 2.37
CA GLU A 249 2.90 8.39 1.26
C GLU A 249 1.95 8.03 0.10
N PRO A 250 1.96 8.80 -1.03
CA PRO A 250 0.96 8.67 -2.09
C PRO A 250 0.92 7.28 -2.76
N PHE A 251 2.02 6.52 -2.71
CA PHE A 251 2.10 5.17 -3.27
C PHE A 251 0.96 4.27 -2.77
N TYR A 252 0.72 4.21 -1.45
CA TYR A 252 -0.28 3.32 -0.87
C TYR A 252 -1.71 3.70 -1.24
N ALA A 253 -2.01 5.01 -1.30
CA ALA A 253 -3.32 5.49 -1.70
C ALA A 253 -3.62 5.10 -3.16
N ALA A 254 -2.66 5.29 -4.06
CA ALA A 254 -2.80 4.92 -5.47
C ALA A 254 -2.91 3.40 -5.68
N VAL A 255 -2.04 2.60 -5.05
CA VAL A 255 -2.10 1.12 -5.13
C VAL A 255 -3.42 0.60 -4.56
N THR A 256 -3.87 1.09 -3.40
CA THR A 256 -5.12 0.65 -2.76
C THR A 256 -6.34 0.97 -3.63
N ALA A 257 -6.42 2.17 -4.22
CA ALA A 257 -7.48 2.55 -5.14
C ALA A 257 -7.46 1.70 -6.43
N GLY A 258 -6.27 1.32 -6.92
CA GLY A 258 -6.14 0.42 -8.07
C GLY A 258 -6.66 -0.99 -7.76
N ILE A 259 -6.27 -1.55 -6.60
CA ILE A 259 -6.76 -2.87 -6.13
C ILE A 259 -8.28 -2.85 -5.99
N GLU A 260 -8.84 -1.84 -5.31
CA GLU A 260 -10.28 -1.68 -5.14
C GLU A 260 -10.98 -1.65 -6.51
N SER A 261 -10.59 -0.73 -7.40
CA SER A 261 -11.16 -0.57 -8.73
C SER A 261 -11.20 -1.87 -9.55
N ALA A 262 -10.14 -2.68 -9.50
CA ALA A 262 -10.10 -3.96 -10.23
C ALA A 262 -10.89 -5.08 -9.55
N THR A 263 -10.99 -5.08 -8.22
CA THR A 263 -11.73 -6.09 -7.46
C THR A 263 -13.25 -5.84 -7.48
N SER A 264 -13.69 -4.58 -7.32
CA SER A 264 -15.11 -4.21 -7.34
C SER A 264 -15.74 -4.33 -8.73
N ALA A 265 -14.98 -4.06 -9.79
CA ALA A 265 -15.37 -4.36 -11.18
C ALA A 265 -15.69 -5.85 -11.43
N ARG A 266 -15.17 -6.76 -10.58
CA ARG A 266 -15.44 -8.21 -10.61
C ARG A 266 -16.39 -8.68 -9.51
N GLY A 267 -16.93 -7.76 -8.71
CA GLY A 267 -17.89 -8.04 -7.64
C GLY A 267 -17.25 -8.57 -6.34
N PHE A 268 -15.99 -8.20 -6.07
CA PHE A 268 -15.34 -8.39 -4.78
C PHE A 268 -15.20 -7.04 -4.05
N GLU A 269 -15.44 -7.01 -2.74
CA GLU A 269 -15.23 -5.84 -1.88
C GLU A 269 -13.79 -5.85 -1.31
N LEU A 270 -13.16 -4.69 -1.09
CA LEU A 270 -11.82 -4.62 -0.47
C LEU A 270 -11.90 -4.48 1.06
N LEU A 271 -11.38 -5.49 1.77
CA LEU A 271 -11.22 -5.49 3.23
C LEU A 271 -9.79 -5.03 3.60
N LEU A 272 -9.63 -3.71 3.76
CA LEU A 272 -8.39 -3.10 4.26
C LEU A 272 -8.27 -3.23 5.79
N ARG A 273 -7.06 -3.51 6.29
CA ARG A 273 -6.70 -3.43 7.70
C ARG A 273 -5.28 -2.91 7.91
N PHE A 274 -5.11 -2.04 8.90
CA PHE A 274 -3.81 -1.63 9.42
C PHE A 274 -3.43 -2.49 10.64
N VAL A 275 -2.13 -2.71 10.83
CA VAL A 275 -1.55 -3.35 12.03
C VAL A 275 -0.23 -2.68 12.41
N GLU A 276 0.01 -2.54 13.71
CA GLU A 276 1.24 -1.96 14.26
C GLU A 276 2.16 -3.05 14.84
N GLY A 277 1.61 -4.21 15.24
CA GLY A 277 2.33 -5.32 15.86
C GLY A 277 3.22 -6.16 14.93
N GLY A 278 3.75 -5.55 13.86
CA GLY A 278 4.66 -6.17 12.91
C GLY A 278 4.08 -7.34 12.11
N ILE A 279 4.97 -8.08 11.45
CA ILE A 279 4.66 -9.25 10.61
C ILE A 279 3.83 -10.32 11.34
N GLU A 280 4.04 -10.50 12.65
CA GLU A 280 3.27 -11.46 13.45
C GLU A 280 1.84 -11.02 13.78
N GLU A 281 1.51 -9.72 13.74
CA GLU A 281 0.10 -9.32 13.74
C GLU A 281 -0.56 -9.58 12.38
N GLU A 282 0.12 -9.26 11.27
CA GLU A 282 -0.38 -9.55 9.91
C GLU A 282 -0.65 -11.05 9.71
N LEU A 283 0.30 -11.92 10.10
CA LEU A 283 0.10 -13.37 10.06
C LEU A 283 -1.06 -13.85 10.94
N ARG A 284 -1.31 -13.20 12.10
CA ARG A 284 -2.52 -13.47 12.92
C ARG A 284 -3.80 -12.99 12.24
N VAL A 285 -3.77 -11.88 11.50
CA VAL A 285 -4.90 -11.39 10.70
C VAL A 285 -5.21 -12.38 9.58
N PHE A 286 -4.23 -12.84 8.82
CA PHE A 286 -4.43 -13.84 7.75
C PHE A 286 -4.98 -15.17 8.28
N ARG A 287 -4.44 -15.70 9.38
CA ARG A 287 -5.00 -16.88 10.08
C ARG A 287 -6.48 -16.66 10.43
N THR A 288 -6.80 -15.55 11.09
CA THR A 288 -8.18 -15.18 11.47
C THR A 288 -9.11 -15.03 10.25
N TRP A 289 -8.61 -14.47 9.15
CA TRP A 289 -9.39 -14.26 7.92
C TRP A 289 -9.67 -15.56 7.16
N ALA A 290 -8.72 -16.48 7.11
CA ALA A 290 -8.89 -17.81 6.53
C ALA A 290 -9.86 -18.68 7.37
N GLU A 291 -9.61 -18.80 8.67
CA GLU A 291 -10.42 -19.60 9.62
C GLU A 291 -11.88 -19.17 9.61
N GLN A 292 -12.14 -17.87 9.69
CA GLN A 292 -13.50 -17.33 9.76
C GLN A 292 -14.14 -17.09 8.39
N ARG A 293 -13.44 -17.43 7.29
CA ARG A 293 -13.83 -17.14 5.90
C ARG A 293 -14.29 -15.69 5.75
N ARG A 294 -13.37 -14.75 5.93
CA ARG A 294 -13.61 -13.31 5.75
C ARG A 294 -13.18 -12.77 4.40
N VAL A 295 -12.21 -13.40 3.74
CA VAL A 295 -11.72 -13.03 2.40
C VAL A 295 -11.51 -14.28 1.55
N ASP A 296 -11.59 -14.14 0.23
CA ASP A 296 -11.34 -15.20 -0.76
C ASP A 296 -9.88 -15.23 -1.23
N GLY A 297 -9.11 -14.18 -0.94
CA GLY A 297 -7.67 -14.07 -1.17
C GLY A 297 -7.13 -12.73 -0.65
N VAL A 298 -5.81 -12.53 -0.70
CA VAL A 298 -5.16 -11.29 -0.22
C VAL A 298 -4.13 -10.71 -1.20
N VAL A 299 -3.95 -9.38 -1.17
CA VAL A 299 -2.83 -8.71 -1.85
C VAL A 299 -1.71 -8.49 -0.84
N LEU A 300 -0.48 -8.88 -1.21
CA LEU A 300 0.74 -8.58 -0.46
C LEU A 300 1.49 -7.41 -1.08
N LEU A 301 1.85 -6.44 -0.23
CA LEU A 301 2.76 -5.33 -0.51
C LEU A 301 3.97 -5.41 0.45
N ASP A 302 5.01 -4.63 0.18
CA ASP A 302 6.18 -4.44 1.05
C ASP A 302 6.79 -5.78 1.53
N LEU A 303 7.11 -6.68 0.60
CA LEU A 303 7.77 -7.94 0.93
C LEU A 303 9.18 -7.71 1.47
N THR A 304 9.53 -8.41 2.54
CA THR A 304 10.92 -8.49 2.99
C THR A 304 11.70 -9.53 2.16
N ARG A 305 13.02 -9.57 2.29
CA ARG A 305 13.85 -10.55 1.56
C ARG A 305 13.51 -12.00 1.90
N ASP A 306 13.22 -12.26 3.17
CA ASP A 306 13.01 -13.59 3.76
C ASP A 306 11.55 -13.69 4.31
N ASP A 307 10.59 -13.28 3.48
CA ASP A 307 9.20 -13.02 3.91
C ASP A 307 8.41 -14.31 4.23
N PRO A 308 7.81 -14.43 5.44
CA PRO A 308 7.05 -15.62 5.84
C PRO A 308 5.61 -15.66 5.30
N ARG A 309 5.07 -14.56 4.74
CA ARG A 309 3.65 -14.46 4.36
C ARG A 309 3.27 -15.39 3.22
N PRO A 310 4.05 -15.55 2.13
CA PRO A 310 3.72 -16.49 1.06
C PRO A 310 3.53 -17.93 1.58
N GLN A 311 4.50 -18.44 2.36
CA GLN A 311 4.46 -19.79 2.92
C GLN A 311 3.26 -19.97 3.87
N ALA A 312 2.97 -18.97 4.71
CA ALA A 312 1.82 -18.99 5.61
C ALA A 312 0.48 -18.98 4.84
N LEU A 313 0.37 -18.23 3.74
CA LEU A 313 -0.85 -18.14 2.93
C LEU A 313 -1.11 -19.41 2.12
N ASP A 314 -0.07 -20.04 1.54
CA ASP A 314 -0.24 -21.35 0.89
C ASP A 314 -0.62 -22.44 1.89
N SER A 315 -0.05 -22.41 3.10
CA SER A 315 -0.41 -23.31 4.21
C SER A 315 -1.88 -23.15 4.63
N LEU A 316 -2.39 -21.91 4.64
CA LEU A 316 -3.81 -21.60 4.85
C LEU A 316 -4.69 -21.88 3.62
N ARG A 317 -4.08 -22.21 2.47
CA ARG A 317 -4.71 -22.35 1.14
C ARG A 317 -5.49 -21.11 0.71
N LEU A 318 -5.02 -19.93 1.12
CA LEU A 318 -5.62 -18.64 0.80
C LEU A 318 -4.91 -18.04 -0.42
N PRO A 319 -5.56 -17.91 -1.59
CA PRO A 319 -4.96 -17.32 -2.79
C PRO A 319 -4.39 -15.92 -2.53
N PHE A 320 -3.27 -15.58 -3.15
CA PHE A 320 -2.66 -14.28 -2.97
C PHE A 320 -1.95 -13.75 -4.22
N SER A 321 -1.92 -12.42 -4.32
CA SER A 321 -1.18 -11.69 -5.36
C SER A 321 -0.08 -10.84 -4.74
N ILE A 322 1.11 -10.90 -5.31
CA ILE A 322 2.27 -10.10 -4.88
C ILE A 322 2.43 -8.89 -5.81
N LEU A 323 2.66 -7.71 -5.26
CA LEU A 323 3.09 -6.53 -6.02
C LEU A 323 4.58 -6.29 -5.75
N GLY A 324 5.41 -6.47 -6.78
CA GLY A 324 6.87 -6.50 -6.65
C GLY A 324 7.48 -7.87 -6.99
N GLU A 325 8.78 -8.02 -6.77
CA GLU A 325 9.49 -9.27 -7.05
C GLU A 325 9.39 -10.29 -5.92
N TYR A 326 9.16 -11.54 -6.32
CA TYR A 326 9.19 -12.73 -5.48
C TYR A 326 9.44 -13.98 -6.32
N GLN A 327 10.09 -14.98 -5.72
CA GLN A 327 10.26 -16.33 -6.26
C GLN A 327 10.12 -17.33 -5.11
N GLY A 328 9.23 -18.32 -5.26
CA GLY A 328 8.97 -19.35 -4.27
C GLY A 328 8.08 -20.47 -4.83
N PRO A 329 7.99 -21.63 -4.16
CA PRO A 329 7.17 -22.77 -4.60
C PRO A 329 5.65 -22.62 -4.37
N GLU A 330 5.21 -21.56 -3.70
CA GLU A 330 3.83 -21.32 -3.27
C GLU A 330 2.88 -21.02 -4.42
N ARG A 331 1.56 -21.12 -4.17
CA ARG A 331 0.55 -20.74 -5.16
C ARG A 331 0.15 -19.28 -5.06
N TYR A 332 0.76 -18.46 -5.89
CA TYR A 332 0.49 -17.02 -6.03
C TYR A 332 0.39 -16.60 -7.50
N VAL A 333 0.04 -15.34 -7.70
CA VAL A 333 0.24 -14.57 -8.95
C VAL A 333 1.02 -13.30 -8.61
N LYS A 334 1.77 -12.70 -9.54
CA LYS A 334 2.51 -11.45 -9.22
C LYS A 334 2.50 -10.38 -10.30
N VAL A 335 2.63 -9.14 -9.88
CA VAL A 335 2.94 -7.97 -10.72
C VAL A 335 4.44 -7.67 -10.56
N ALA A 336 5.23 -8.21 -11.47
CA ALA A 336 6.67 -7.97 -11.58
C ALA A 336 6.95 -6.53 -12.03
N SER A 337 7.92 -5.85 -11.42
CA SER A 337 8.30 -4.48 -11.77
C SER A 337 9.55 -4.44 -12.64
N ALA A 338 9.60 -3.51 -13.59
CA ALA A 338 10.70 -3.32 -14.53
C ALA A 338 11.95 -2.64 -13.90
N GLU A 339 12.33 -3.01 -12.68
CA GLU A 339 13.31 -2.27 -11.86
C GLU A 339 14.72 -2.18 -12.50
N GLN A 340 15.08 -3.12 -13.38
CA GLN A 340 16.30 -3.02 -14.19
C GLN A 340 16.22 -1.82 -15.15
N GLY A 341 15.17 -1.73 -15.96
CA GLY A 341 14.99 -0.65 -16.93
C GLY A 341 14.75 0.71 -16.26
N ASP A 342 14.04 0.73 -15.12
CA ASP A 342 13.91 1.92 -14.28
C ASP A 342 15.30 2.44 -13.85
N ALA A 343 16.19 1.54 -13.42
CA ALA A 343 17.55 1.89 -12.99
C ALA A 343 18.49 2.24 -14.16
N ASP A 344 18.37 1.56 -15.31
CA ASP A 344 19.14 1.85 -16.51
C ASP A 344 18.86 3.29 -17.00
N LEU A 345 17.57 3.69 -17.09
CA LEU A 345 17.16 5.05 -17.46
C LEU A 345 17.67 6.14 -16.50
N LEU A 346 17.69 5.85 -15.19
CA LEU A 346 18.20 6.78 -14.18
C LEU A 346 19.70 7.03 -14.36
N ILE A 347 20.47 5.98 -14.66
CA ILE A 347 21.92 6.05 -14.88
C ILE A 347 22.25 6.80 -16.17
N GLU A 348 21.56 6.49 -17.27
CA GLU A 348 21.69 7.18 -18.55
C GLU A 348 21.41 8.69 -18.40
N HIS A 349 20.25 9.05 -17.83
CA HIS A 349 19.86 10.45 -17.63
C HIS A 349 20.80 11.23 -16.71
N LEU A 350 21.27 10.63 -15.60
CA LEU A 350 22.19 11.31 -14.69
C LEU A 350 23.59 11.46 -15.30
N GLY A 351 24.02 10.50 -16.13
CA GLY A 351 25.23 10.59 -16.94
C GLY A 351 25.15 11.67 -18.02
N ASP A 352 24.03 11.80 -18.73
CA ASP A 352 23.79 12.87 -19.71
C ASP A 352 23.67 14.26 -19.05
N CYS A 353 23.07 14.33 -17.86
CA CYS A 353 23.14 15.51 -17.00
C CYS A 353 24.57 15.77 -16.47
N GLY A 354 25.51 14.87 -16.71
CA GLY A 354 26.93 14.91 -16.35
C GLY A 354 27.16 15.04 -14.85
N TYR A 355 26.35 14.33 -14.08
CA TYR A 355 26.69 13.98 -12.70
C TYR A 355 27.66 12.79 -12.74
N ASP A 356 28.65 12.77 -11.86
CA ASP A 356 29.72 11.76 -11.79
C ASP A 356 29.67 10.91 -10.50
N GLY A 357 28.60 11.08 -9.72
CA GLY A 357 28.29 10.28 -8.56
C GLY A 357 26.81 10.32 -8.18
N ILE A 358 26.31 9.22 -7.60
CA ILE A 358 24.94 9.07 -7.12
C ILE A 358 24.93 8.86 -5.60
N LEU A 359 24.13 9.66 -4.89
CA LEU A 359 23.81 9.52 -3.47
C LEU A 359 22.40 8.91 -3.35
N GLN A 360 22.32 7.62 -3.09
CA GLN A 360 21.06 6.89 -3.05
C GLN A 360 20.44 6.92 -1.65
N LEU A 361 19.29 7.56 -1.51
CA LEU A 361 18.50 7.56 -0.27
C LEU A 361 17.42 6.48 -0.40
N THR A 362 17.67 5.31 0.18
CA THR A 362 16.72 4.18 0.12
C THR A 362 15.58 4.38 1.10
N GLY A 363 14.49 3.64 0.89
CA GLY A 363 13.58 3.31 1.99
C GLY A 363 14.22 2.33 2.99
N PRO A 364 13.46 1.82 3.97
CA PRO A 364 13.93 0.82 4.93
C PRO A 364 14.41 -0.45 4.21
N ILE A 365 15.60 -0.93 4.57
CA ILE A 365 16.37 -1.87 3.74
C ILE A 365 16.01 -3.35 3.95
N GLU A 366 15.11 -3.64 4.91
CA GLU A 366 14.50 -4.95 5.07
C GLU A 366 13.57 -5.32 3.92
N TYR A 367 13.01 -4.32 3.20
CA TYR A 367 12.16 -4.54 2.04
C TYR A 367 12.99 -5.00 0.83
N GLY A 368 12.55 -6.10 0.21
CA GLY A 368 13.27 -6.74 -0.89
C GLY A 368 13.47 -5.82 -2.10
N HIS A 369 12.54 -4.90 -2.37
CA HIS A 369 12.67 -3.93 -3.45
C HIS A 369 13.69 -2.82 -3.18
N GLU A 370 13.84 -2.36 -1.93
CA GLU A 370 14.90 -1.38 -1.59
C GLU A 370 16.27 -2.04 -1.62
N HIS A 371 16.37 -3.28 -1.12
CA HIS A 371 17.59 -4.08 -1.25
C HIS A 371 17.98 -4.25 -2.73
N ARG A 372 17.02 -4.66 -3.58
CA ARG A 372 17.25 -4.88 -5.01
C ARG A 372 17.65 -3.60 -5.74
N ARG A 373 17.01 -2.46 -5.45
CA ARG A 373 17.37 -1.16 -6.05
C ARG A 373 18.75 -0.67 -5.59
N ARG A 374 19.17 -0.94 -4.35
CA ARG A 374 20.53 -0.60 -3.89
C ARG A 374 21.60 -1.46 -4.57
N GLU A 375 21.34 -2.76 -4.73
CA GLU A 375 22.23 -3.67 -5.49
C GLU A 375 22.33 -3.26 -6.97
N LEU A 376 21.19 -3.08 -7.64
CA LEU A 376 21.12 -2.64 -9.04
C LEU A 376 21.87 -1.34 -9.29
N MET A 377 21.65 -0.34 -8.43
CA MET A 377 22.30 0.97 -8.58
C MET A 377 23.81 0.86 -8.43
N ALA A 378 24.31 0.13 -7.42
CA ALA A 378 25.74 -0.10 -7.24
C ALA A 378 26.38 -0.87 -8.42
N GLU A 379 25.71 -1.90 -8.94
CA GLU A 379 26.13 -2.65 -10.14
C GLU A 379 26.16 -1.77 -11.41
N LEU A 380 25.26 -0.80 -11.51
CA LEU A 380 25.17 0.11 -12.67
C LEU A 380 26.18 1.24 -12.58
N THR A 381 26.31 1.92 -11.44
CA THR A 381 27.31 2.99 -11.25
C THR A 381 28.72 2.45 -11.46
N ALA A 382 29.03 1.25 -10.96
CA ALA A 382 30.32 0.59 -11.18
C ALA A 382 30.59 0.30 -12.67
N ARG A 383 29.57 -0.05 -13.46
CA ARG A 383 29.69 -0.23 -14.92
C ARG A 383 29.80 1.10 -15.68
N ALA A 384 29.14 2.16 -15.20
CA ALA A 384 29.18 3.50 -15.79
C ALA A 384 30.45 4.30 -15.40
N GLY A 385 31.26 3.81 -14.47
CA GLY A 385 32.38 4.57 -13.89
C GLY A 385 31.95 5.70 -12.95
N MET A 386 30.67 5.74 -12.56
CA MET A 386 30.10 6.71 -11.63
C MET A 386 30.37 6.29 -10.19
N ARG A 387 30.49 7.27 -9.30
CA ARG A 387 30.60 7.02 -7.86
C ARG A 387 29.24 6.70 -7.25
N HIS A 388 29.23 5.98 -6.14
CA HIS A 388 27.99 5.61 -5.44
C HIS A 388 28.20 5.61 -3.93
N ALA A 389 27.22 6.15 -3.22
CA ALA A 389 27.05 5.98 -1.78
C ALA A 389 25.55 5.85 -1.49
N SER A 390 25.19 5.16 -0.42
CA SER A 390 23.78 4.94 -0.06
C SER A 390 23.53 5.03 1.44
N ALA A 391 22.40 5.62 1.83
CA ALA A 391 21.92 5.67 3.20
C ALA A 391 20.44 5.33 3.26
N GLU A 392 20.06 4.73 4.38
CA GLU A 392 18.70 4.28 4.66
C GLU A 392 17.86 5.42 5.25
N ALA A 393 16.64 5.58 4.74
CA ALA A 393 15.65 6.52 5.23
C ALA A 393 14.32 5.81 5.51
N LEU A 394 13.56 6.33 6.49
CA LEU A 394 12.12 6.08 6.54
C LEU A 394 11.44 6.80 5.37
N TYR A 395 10.27 6.33 4.92
CA TYR A 395 9.42 7.00 3.91
C TYR A 395 8.74 8.26 4.48
N THR A 396 9.55 9.18 5.03
CA THR A 396 9.12 10.43 5.63
C THR A 396 10.09 11.54 5.26
N ILE A 397 9.62 12.79 5.30
CA ILE A 397 10.43 13.95 4.95
C ILE A 397 11.62 14.12 5.92
N ASP A 398 11.42 13.84 7.20
CA ASP A 398 12.51 13.93 8.18
C ASP A 398 13.47 12.74 8.10
N GLY A 399 13.01 11.56 7.67
CA GLY A 399 13.85 10.43 7.29
C GLY A 399 14.79 10.76 6.13
N GLY A 400 14.25 11.26 5.01
CA GLY A 400 15.04 11.72 3.87
C GLY A 400 16.00 12.87 4.23
N ARG A 401 15.57 13.78 5.11
CA ARG A 401 16.43 14.86 5.63
C ARG A 401 17.62 14.32 6.44
N HIS A 402 17.39 13.31 7.27
CA HIS A 402 18.44 12.67 8.07
C HIS A 402 19.43 11.89 7.19
N ALA A 403 18.93 11.09 6.27
CA ALA A 403 19.76 10.29 5.35
C ALA A 403 20.55 11.16 4.36
N MET A 404 19.99 12.30 3.92
CA MET A 404 20.76 13.28 3.14
C MET A 404 21.92 13.85 3.94
N ARG A 405 21.71 14.24 5.22
CA ARG A 405 22.79 14.77 6.06
C ARG A 405 23.95 13.79 6.22
N SER A 406 23.68 12.50 6.37
CA SER A 406 24.72 11.48 6.54
C SER A 406 25.49 11.14 5.25
N LEU A 407 24.99 11.56 4.08
CA LEU A 407 25.65 11.37 2.77
C LEU A 407 26.27 12.63 2.16
N LEU A 408 26.19 13.79 2.80
CA LEU A 408 26.76 15.03 2.26
C LEU A 408 28.27 14.85 1.97
N PRO A 409 28.70 14.92 0.69
CA PRO A 409 30.07 14.60 0.32
C PRO A 409 31.00 15.77 0.65
N ALA A 410 32.22 15.44 1.09
CA ALA A 410 33.27 16.42 1.35
C ALA A 410 34.11 16.76 0.10
N ASP A 411 33.85 16.10 -1.04
CA ASP A 411 34.55 16.30 -2.30
C ASP A 411 33.77 17.22 -3.27
N PRO A 412 34.44 17.95 -4.19
CA PRO A 412 33.81 18.89 -5.12
C PRO A 412 33.15 18.20 -6.33
N GLY A 413 32.54 17.03 -6.10
CA GLY A 413 31.92 16.19 -7.13
C GLY A 413 30.60 16.72 -7.67
N ARG A 414 30.22 16.27 -8.87
CA ARG A 414 28.90 16.55 -9.44
C ARG A 414 27.94 15.43 -9.03
N TRP A 415 27.48 15.50 -7.80
CA TRP A 415 26.61 14.49 -7.21
C TRP A 415 25.13 14.69 -7.55
N ALA A 416 24.42 13.59 -7.82
CA ALA A 416 22.96 13.56 -7.90
C ALA A 416 22.38 12.70 -6.78
N VAL A 417 21.33 13.20 -6.13
CA VAL A 417 20.57 12.44 -5.15
C VAL A 417 19.51 11.61 -5.87
N LEU A 418 19.44 10.32 -5.57
CA LEU A 418 18.39 9.41 -6.02
C LEU A 418 17.60 8.92 -4.81
N ALA A 419 16.38 9.43 -4.63
CA ALA A 419 15.53 9.13 -3.49
C ALA A 419 14.44 8.10 -3.84
N SER A 420 14.27 7.07 -3.01
CA SER A 420 13.31 5.99 -3.27
C SER A 420 11.83 6.35 -3.13
N SER A 421 11.48 7.55 -2.64
CA SER A 421 10.12 8.11 -2.75
C SER A 421 10.13 9.64 -2.70
N ASP A 422 9.01 10.28 -3.09
CA ASP A 422 8.85 11.74 -3.10
C ASP A 422 9.04 12.37 -1.73
N LEU A 423 8.62 11.70 -0.65
CA LEU A 423 8.82 12.19 0.72
C LEU A 423 10.30 12.24 1.08
N ILE A 424 11.07 11.23 0.67
CA ILE A 424 12.52 11.18 0.85
C ILE A 424 13.20 12.27 0.00
N ALA A 425 12.74 12.48 -1.24
CA ALA A 425 13.25 13.53 -2.14
C ALA A 425 13.01 14.95 -1.58
N VAL A 426 11.82 15.22 -1.00
CA VAL A 426 11.52 16.46 -0.29
C VAL A 426 12.40 16.62 0.96
N GLY A 427 12.72 15.53 1.65
CA GLY A 427 13.70 15.51 2.74
C GLY A 427 15.08 15.97 2.29
N ALA A 428 15.58 15.42 1.19
CA ALA A 428 16.84 15.82 0.57
C ALA A 428 16.85 17.29 0.13
N LEU A 429 15.82 17.75 -0.58
CA LEU A 429 15.68 19.17 -0.99
C LEU A 429 15.69 20.14 0.20
N ARG A 430 15.11 19.74 1.34
CA ARG A 430 15.14 20.54 2.58
C ARG A 430 16.53 20.60 3.21
N GLU A 431 17.31 19.52 3.13
CA GLU A 431 18.66 19.51 3.67
C GLU A 431 19.66 20.25 2.79
N LEU A 432 19.66 19.98 1.49
CA LEU A 432 20.52 20.66 0.52
C LEU A 432 20.33 22.18 0.58
N ARG A 433 19.07 22.64 0.72
CA ARG A 433 18.76 24.06 0.94
C ARG A 433 19.27 24.60 2.29
N ALA A 434 19.27 23.79 3.35
CA ALA A 434 19.76 24.22 4.67
C ALA A 434 21.28 24.43 4.66
N GLU A 435 22.01 23.59 3.93
CA GLU A 435 23.46 23.69 3.70
C GLU A 435 23.82 24.67 2.56
N GLY A 436 22.82 25.29 1.91
CA GLY A 436 23.01 26.31 0.87
C GLY A 436 23.28 25.78 -0.55
N VAL A 437 23.26 24.45 -0.76
CA VAL A 437 23.55 23.79 -2.04
C VAL A 437 22.48 24.11 -3.09
N ALA A 438 22.91 24.61 -4.25
CA ALA A 438 22.05 25.02 -5.35
C ALA A 438 21.70 23.85 -6.29
N ILE A 439 20.39 23.60 -6.42
CA ILE A 439 19.80 22.55 -7.27
C ILE A 439 19.18 23.22 -8.51
N PRO A 440 19.45 22.76 -9.76
CA PRO A 440 20.21 21.57 -10.16
C PRO A 440 21.72 21.78 -10.37
N THR A 441 22.23 22.99 -10.13
CA THR A 441 23.53 23.46 -10.64
C THR A 441 24.74 22.76 -10.01
N GLU A 442 24.75 22.65 -8.68
CA GLU A 442 25.81 21.98 -7.92
C GLU A 442 25.48 20.49 -7.75
N MET A 443 24.25 20.19 -7.31
CA MET A 443 23.73 18.83 -7.18
C MET A 443 22.38 18.66 -7.88
N GLY A 444 22.14 17.45 -8.39
CA GLY A 444 20.83 17.04 -8.90
C GLY A 444 19.99 16.33 -7.84
N VAL A 445 18.66 16.27 -8.02
CA VAL A 445 17.77 15.41 -7.22
C VAL A 445 16.77 14.71 -8.12
N VAL A 446 16.58 13.41 -7.94
CA VAL A 446 15.59 12.58 -8.66
C VAL A 446 14.79 11.75 -7.66
N SER A 447 13.48 11.63 -7.87
CA SER A 447 12.60 10.71 -7.16
C SER A 447 12.38 9.42 -7.96
N TRP A 448 12.31 8.29 -7.27
CA TRP A 448 11.92 7.00 -7.88
C TRP A 448 10.40 6.91 -8.10
N ASP A 449 9.60 7.78 -7.51
CA ASP A 449 8.16 7.88 -7.79
C ASP A 449 7.79 9.25 -8.37
N ASP A 450 6.57 9.37 -8.89
CA ASP A 450 6.05 10.59 -9.54
C ASP A 450 4.62 10.87 -9.07
N SER A 451 4.48 11.55 -7.93
CA SER A 451 3.20 12.08 -7.45
C SER A 451 3.13 13.60 -7.59
N LEU A 452 1.98 14.18 -7.23
CA LEU A 452 1.79 15.63 -7.14
C LEU A 452 2.87 16.33 -6.27
N ILE A 453 3.52 15.61 -5.33
CA ILE A 453 4.63 16.15 -4.52
C ILE A 453 5.85 16.48 -5.42
N ALA A 454 6.14 15.66 -6.42
CA ALA A 454 7.20 15.90 -7.39
C ALA A 454 6.90 17.11 -8.29
N GLU A 455 5.63 17.36 -8.61
CA GLU A 455 5.20 18.52 -9.41
C GLU A 455 5.24 19.85 -8.64
N VAL A 456 4.80 19.89 -7.38
CA VAL A 456 4.63 21.15 -6.62
C VAL A 456 5.83 21.57 -5.78
N THR A 457 6.95 20.85 -5.88
CA THR A 457 8.23 21.23 -5.26
C THR A 457 8.88 22.40 -6.00
N SER A 458 9.86 23.05 -5.34
CA SER A 458 10.70 24.08 -5.96
C SER A 458 12.16 23.82 -5.57
N PRO A 459 13.06 23.49 -6.52
CA PRO A 459 12.74 23.09 -7.90
C PRO A 459 11.79 21.89 -7.94
N SER A 460 10.97 21.80 -8.97
CA SER A 460 10.14 20.63 -9.27
C SER A 460 11.01 19.40 -9.55
N LEU A 461 10.62 18.24 -9.02
CA LEU A 461 11.44 17.02 -9.01
C LEU A 461 11.34 16.23 -10.31
N THR A 462 12.49 15.94 -10.92
CA THR A 462 12.65 14.87 -11.92
C THR A 462 12.26 13.54 -11.27
N ALA A 463 11.50 12.71 -11.99
CA ALA A 463 10.80 11.57 -11.40
C ALA A 463 10.65 10.38 -12.37
N LEU A 464 10.37 9.18 -11.85
CA LEU A 464 9.93 8.02 -12.65
C LEU A 464 8.41 7.82 -12.52
N ALA A 465 7.69 7.94 -13.63
CA ALA A 465 6.24 7.72 -13.71
C ALA A 465 5.87 6.23 -13.64
N ARG A 466 5.97 5.66 -12.43
CA ARG A 466 5.77 4.23 -12.11
C ARG A 466 4.32 3.75 -12.11
N ARG A 467 3.34 4.66 -12.23
CA ARG A 467 1.90 4.37 -12.30
C ARG A 467 1.39 3.39 -11.21
N PRO A 468 1.57 3.68 -9.90
CA PRO A 468 1.19 2.78 -8.81
C PRO A 468 -0.28 2.31 -8.86
N PHE A 469 -1.20 3.15 -9.35
CA PHE A 469 -2.59 2.78 -9.58
C PHE A 469 -2.76 1.63 -10.59
N GLU A 470 -2.04 1.64 -11.72
CA GLU A 470 -2.04 0.52 -12.67
C GLU A 470 -1.45 -0.75 -12.05
N LYS A 471 -0.37 -0.63 -11.25
CA LYS A 471 0.21 -1.78 -10.55
C LYS A 471 -0.81 -2.42 -9.59
N GLY A 472 -1.55 -1.58 -8.85
CA GLY A 472 -2.67 -2.01 -7.99
C GLY A 472 -3.80 -2.69 -8.77
N GLN A 473 -4.23 -2.12 -9.90
CA GLN A 473 -5.26 -2.73 -10.77
C GLN A 473 -4.83 -4.10 -11.30
N ARG A 474 -3.60 -4.22 -11.82
CA ARG A 474 -3.06 -5.50 -12.32
C ARG A 474 -3.00 -6.57 -11.20
N ALA A 475 -2.65 -6.18 -9.97
CA ALA A 475 -2.63 -7.09 -8.82
C ALA A 475 -4.04 -7.57 -8.42
N GLY A 476 -4.98 -6.63 -8.27
CA GLY A 476 -6.38 -6.93 -7.95
C GLY A 476 -7.08 -7.78 -9.01
N GLU A 477 -6.86 -7.50 -10.30
CA GLU A 477 -7.42 -8.29 -11.40
C GLU A 477 -6.85 -9.73 -11.40
N LEU A 478 -5.52 -9.87 -11.30
CA LEU A 478 -4.88 -11.19 -11.27
C LEU A 478 -5.38 -12.03 -10.07
N LEU A 479 -5.50 -11.43 -8.89
CA LEU A 479 -6.01 -12.12 -7.70
C LEU A 479 -7.46 -12.57 -7.88
N ALA A 480 -8.35 -11.67 -8.29
CA ALA A 480 -9.75 -12.00 -8.53
C ALA A 480 -9.88 -13.10 -9.61
N ARG A 481 -9.09 -13.01 -10.70
CA ARG A 481 -9.04 -14.04 -11.73
C ARG A 481 -8.51 -15.38 -11.22
N MET A 482 -7.55 -15.39 -10.29
CA MET A 482 -7.03 -16.61 -9.66
C MET A 482 -8.09 -17.24 -8.74
N ILE A 483 -8.77 -16.44 -7.92
CA ILE A 483 -9.90 -16.86 -7.08
C ILE A 483 -11.02 -17.46 -7.95
N GLU A 484 -11.26 -16.87 -9.13
CA GLU A 484 -12.20 -17.36 -10.15
C GLU A 484 -11.75 -18.62 -10.89
N ALA A 485 -10.48 -19.05 -10.74
CA ALA A 485 -9.83 -20.11 -11.53
C ALA A 485 -9.75 -19.82 -13.05
N SER A 486 -9.62 -18.54 -13.42
CA SER A 486 -9.46 -18.05 -14.81
C SER A 486 -8.02 -17.63 -15.18
N VAL A 487 -7.08 -17.84 -14.25
CA VAL A 487 -5.62 -17.88 -14.49
C VAL A 487 -5.02 -19.02 -13.69
N ALA A 488 -3.86 -19.50 -14.13
CA ALA A 488 -3.07 -20.46 -13.36
C ALA A 488 -2.29 -19.77 -12.24
N SER A 489 -1.97 -20.54 -11.20
CA SER A 489 -0.90 -20.18 -10.27
C SER A 489 0.43 -20.00 -11.01
N GLY A 490 1.29 -19.11 -10.54
CA GLY A 490 2.54 -18.74 -11.20
C GLY A 490 2.38 -17.73 -12.35
N THR A 491 1.17 -17.21 -12.60
CA THR A 491 0.97 -16.15 -13.60
C THR A 491 1.68 -14.87 -13.17
N VAL A 492 2.56 -14.36 -14.04
CA VAL A 492 3.29 -13.10 -13.87
C VAL A 492 2.73 -12.06 -14.85
N SER A 493 2.34 -10.90 -14.35
CA SER A 493 2.21 -9.68 -15.16
C SER A 493 3.46 -8.86 -14.98
N HIS A 494 4.14 -8.51 -16.08
CA HIS A 494 5.21 -7.53 -16.04
C HIS A 494 4.62 -6.11 -16.20
N THR A 495 5.14 -5.14 -15.46
CA THR A 495 5.00 -3.73 -15.85
C THR A 495 5.95 -3.43 -17.00
N GLU A 496 5.61 -2.41 -17.78
CA GLU A 496 6.59 -1.76 -18.66
C GLU A 496 7.62 -1.00 -17.80
N THR A 497 8.73 -0.60 -18.44
CA THR A 497 9.69 0.37 -17.87
C THR A 497 9.00 1.71 -17.63
N SER A 498 9.32 2.36 -16.52
CA SER A 498 8.72 3.65 -16.15
C SER A 498 9.15 4.76 -17.11
N THR A 499 8.29 5.75 -17.33
CA THR A 499 8.66 6.94 -18.10
C THR A 499 9.40 7.92 -17.20
N LEU A 500 10.61 8.34 -17.57
CA LEU A 500 11.31 9.41 -16.88
C LEU A 500 10.65 10.76 -17.22
N VAL A 501 10.27 11.51 -16.20
CA VAL A 501 9.73 12.87 -16.30
C VAL A 501 10.80 13.85 -15.83
N GLN A 502 11.55 14.43 -16.77
CA GLN A 502 12.55 15.45 -16.46
C GLN A 502 11.87 16.75 -16.01
N ARG A 503 12.29 17.27 -14.85
CA ARG A 503 11.85 18.58 -14.31
C ARG A 503 13.07 19.40 -13.85
N GLU A 504 12.82 20.50 -13.16
CA GLU A 504 13.83 21.50 -12.80
C GLU A 504 15.00 20.94 -11.97
N SER A 505 14.79 19.92 -11.14
CA SER A 505 15.81 19.39 -10.22
C SER A 505 16.97 18.63 -10.88
N THR A 506 16.92 18.40 -12.21
CA THR A 506 18.09 17.97 -13.01
C THR A 506 18.23 18.73 -14.34
N ALA A 507 17.32 19.65 -14.67
CA ALA A 507 17.39 20.38 -15.94
C ALA A 507 18.50 21.45 -15.89
N ARG A 508 19.65 21.17 -16.52
CA ARG A 508 20.70 22.17 -16.74
C ARG A 508 20.11 23.43 -17.41
N ARG A 509 20.51 24.59 -16.91
CA ARG A 509 20.27 25.91 -17.52
C ARG A 509 21.51 26.38 -18.26
#